data_AF-A0A1G4ID29-F1
#
_entry.id   AF-A0A1G4ID29-F1
#
_cell.length_a   1.000
_cell.length_b   1.000
_cell.length_c   1.000
_cell.angle_alpha   90.00
_cell.angle_beta   90.00
_cell.angle_gamma   90.00
#
_symmetry.space_group_name_H-M   'P 1'
#
loop_
_entity.id
_entity.type
_entity.pdbx_description
1 polymer ?
#
loop_
_entity_poly.entity_id
_entity_poly.type
_entity_poly.pdbx_seq_one_letter_code
_entity_poly.pdbx_strand_id
1 'polypeptide(L)'
;MRRACVHFARAIKATQNLTHLEVFTQLQLGIHPPLSTQRQFLQQHFDVEMERRGITETKLLAMDGHLCTQLLRQLLFERYLSVPFRLFTFDLEFTGPPVFGPDGPTEDIMEFGFYSPAHDKVFSCLVRPSNGRCVSPEVTTLTHITQKMLEEDGLPFRDAWAKVLDFLNTPEPQELPGAEKRLLVLSHGGKLADVSLIKWTLEASGMELPSNIIFGDTFHLIRDAHRRRPVTLDKHPPTWGLSDLVQWLRIPPTLPAHRAGNDAKMTWDALYHTLERYGDEDLTPREQLVSRFFDVEAKQVMSQAGIRSHAQPDGTLENDTSYMEASVSDSLDLDFDEIFTPDGKQRPEVSEDRTDDVPDGSKGESHSGASRGKVRSGKRNGRSSSSGGDRGEEFII
;
A
#
# COMPACT_ATOMS: atom_id res chain seq x y z
N MET A 1 17.44 3.59 57.13
CA MET A 1 17.08 3.94 55.74
C MET A 1 18.37 4.13 54.94
N ARG A 2 18.61 3.32 53.91
CA ARG A 2 19.77 3.49 53.00
C ARG A 2 19.29 4.18 51.72
N ARG A 3 19.83 5.35 51.39
CA ARG A 3 19.64 5.97 50.06
C ARG A 3 20.67 5.36 49.12
N ALA A 4 20.21 4.75 48.03
CA ALA A 4 21.10 4.36 46.93
C ALA A 4 21.30 5.57 46.01
N CYS A 5 22.54 6.06 45.91
CA CYS A 5 22.92 6.92 44.78
C CYS A 5 23.03 6.04 43.54
N VAL A 6 22.07 6.13 42.63
CA VAL A 6 22.19 5.54 41.30
C VAL A 6 23.04 6.48 40.44
N HIS A 7 24.11 5.95 39.87
CA HIS A 7 25.06 6.72 39.05
C HIS A 7 24.41 7.18 37.73
N PHE A 8 23.93 8.42 37.69
CA PHE A 8 23.77 9.17 36.43
C PHE A 8 25.16 9.63 35.94
N ALA A 9 25.94 8.69 35.39
CA ALA A 9 27.31 8.93 34.94
C ALA A 9 27.65 8.14 33.67
N ARG A 10 26.78 8.21 32.63
CA ARG A 10 27.12 7.75 31.28
C ARG A 10 26.34 8.45 30.15
N ALA A 11 26.40 9.77 30.14
CA ALA A 11 26.05 10.60 28.97
C ALA A 11 27.23 11.56 28.68
N ILE A 12 27.23 12.23 27.51
CA ILE A 12 28.21 13.27 27.08
C ILE A 12 29.51 12.74 26.37
N LYS A 13 29.61 11.46 25.95
CA LYS A 13 30.73 10.99 25.10
C LYS A 13 30.34 9.97 24.00
N ALA A 14 29.27 10.25 23.23
CA ALA A 14 28.85 9.39 22.11
C ALA A 14 28.21 10.14 20.91
N THR A 15 28.29 11.47 20.85
CA THR A 15 27.58 12.31 19.86
C THR A 15 28.30 12.47 18.50
N GLN A 16 29.35 11.68 18.21
CA GLN A 16 30.23 11.93 17.06
C GLN A 16 30.03 11.05 15.83
N ASN A 17 29.22 9.98 15.89
CA ASN A 17 28.88 9.14 14.74
C ASN A 17 27.50 8.48 14.97
N LEU A 18 26.41 9.25 14.85
CA LEU A 18 25.08 8.64 14.71
C LEU A 18 24.92 8.15 13.28
N THR A 19 24.39 6.95 13.09
CA THR A 19 24.07 6.43 11.75
C THR A 19 22.65 6.83 11.33
N HIS A 20 22.37 6.82 10.01
CA HIS A 20 21.01 7.02 9.48
C HIS A 20 19.96 6.13 10.16
N LEU A 21 20.28 4.85 10.36
CA LEU A 21 19.37 3.90 10.97
C LEU A 21 19.10 4.23 12.45
N GLU A 22 20.09 4.68 13.21
CA GLU A 22 19.89 5.08 14.62
C GLU A 22 19.02 6.34 14.74
N VAL A 23 19.26 7.36 13.91
CA VAL A 23 18.44 8.59 13.91
C VAL A 23 17.02 8.28 13.46
N PHE A 24 16.84 7.48 12.40
CA PHE A 24 15.53 7.04 11.94
C PHE A 24 14.78 6.25 13.02
N THR A 25 15.44 5.30 13.69
CA THR A 25 14.85 4.52 14.80
C THR A 25 14.45 5.42 15.98
N GLN A 26 15.27 6.41 16.33
CA GLN A 26 14.91 7.39 17.36
C GLN A 26 13.65 8.19 16.97
N LEU A 27 13.58 8.69 15.74
CA LEU A 27 12.42 9.44 15.26
C LEU A 27 11.14 8.58 15.20
N GLN A 28 11.23 7.31 14.82
CA GLN A 28 10.11 6.36 14.88
C GLN A 28 9.60 6.12 16.31
N LEU A 29 10.47 6.25 17.32
CA LEU A 29 10.12 6.16 18.75
C LEU A 29 9.66 7.50 19.35
N GLY A 30 9.53 8.56 18.56
CA GLY A 30 9.22 9.92 19.04
C GLY A 30 10.36 10.59 19.81
N ILE A 31 11.59 10.08 19.66
CA ILE A 31 12.80 10.62 20.29
C ILE A 31 13.48 11.54 19.28
N HIS A 32 13.46 12.85 19.56
CA HIS A 32 14.08 13.85 18.71
C HIS A 32 15.51 14.18 19.20
N PRO A 33 16.56 14.07 18.36
CA PRO A 33 17.89 14.54 18.72
C PRO A 33 17.88 16.06 19.01
N PRO A 34 18.83 16.58 19.82
CA PRO A 34 18.98 18.02 20.03
C PRO A 34 19.18 18.78 18.71
N LEU A 35 18.64 19.99 18.58
CA LEU A 35 18.68 20.79 17.33
C LEU A 35 20.09 20.95 16.75
N SER A 36 21.11 21.15 17.59
CA SER A 36 22.51 21.20 17.16
C SER A 36 22.98 19.89 16.51
N THR A 37 22.58 18.75 17.08
CA THR A 37 22.86 17.42 16.53
C THR A 37 22.09 17.16 15.25
N GLN A 38 20.82 17.60 15.14
CA GLN A 38 20.05 17.47 13.90
C GLN A 38 20.71 18.23 12.74
N ARG A 39 21.07 19.50 12.96
CA ARG A 39 21.73 20.35 11.95
C ARG A 39 23.08 19.76 11.53
N GLN A 40 23.93 19.40 12.51
CA GLN A 40 25.21 18.77 12.23
C GLN A 40 25.04 17.47 11.41
N PHE A 41 24.08 16.63 11.77
CA PHE A 41 23.80 15.38 11.07
C PHE A 41 23.32 15.63 9.63
N LEU A 42 22.44 16.62 9.41
CA LEU A 42 22.01 17.02 8.07
C LEU A 42 23.20 17.49 7.21
N GLN A 43 24.08 18.34 7.73
CA GLN A 43 25.30 18.79 7.05
C GLN A 43 26.27 17.64 6.74
N GLN A 44 26.36 16.63 7.61
CA GLN A 44 27.31 15.52 7.44
C GLN A 44 26.80 14.42 6.49
N HIS A 45 25.49 14.28 6.30
CA HIS A 45 24.90 13.09 5.67
C HIS A 45 23.95 13.36 4.50
N PHE A 46 23.55 14.62 4.29
CA PHE A 46 22.54 15.02 3.30
C PHE A 46 22.89 16.31 2.54
N ASP A 47 24.17 16.64 2.42
CA ASP A 47 24.63 17.89 1.78
C ASP A 47 24.12 18.04 0.33
N VAL A 48 24.21 16.96 -0.46
CA VAL A 48 23.70 16.91 -1.84
C VAL A 48 22.18 17.08 -1.90
N GLU A 49 21.45 16.40 -1.00
CA GLU A 49 19.99 16.50 -0.93
C GLU A 49 19.53 17.88 -0.43
N MET A 50 20.32 18.58 0.40
CA MET A 50 20.09 19.96 0.83
C MET A 50 20.38 20.97 -0.29
N GLU A 51 21.50 20.81 -1.02
CA GLU A 51 21.84 21.63 -2.18
C GLU A 51 20.74 21.55 -3.25
N ARG A 52 20.28 20.33 -3.59
CA ARG A 52 19.17 20.10 -4.53
C ARG A 52 17.87 20.80 -4.11
N ARG A 53 17.65 20.99 -2.80
CA ARG A 53 16.49 21.70 -2.23
C ARG A 53 16.73 23.20 -2.05
N GLY A 54 17.89 23.72 -2.45
CA GLY A 54 18.28 25.11 -2.23
C GLY A 54 18.42 25.49 -0.74
N ILE A 55 18.67 24.51 0.14
CA ILE A 55 18.83 24.69 1.58
C ILE A 55 20.31 24.94 1.88
N THR A 56 20.70 26.21 1.97
CA THR A 56 22.07 26.59 2.36
C THR A 56 22.31 26.38 3.85
N GLU A 57 23.57 26.31 4.28
CA GLU A 57 23.96 26.29 5.70
C GLU A 57 23.27 27.43 6.48
N THR A 58 23.23 28.65 5.92
CA THR A 58 22.55 29.79 6.55
C THR A 58 21.06 29.55 6.77
N LYS A 59 20.36 28.92 5.81
CA LYS A 59 18.94 28.53 5.96
C LYS A 59 18.79 27.47 7.06
N LEU A 60 19.64 26.45 7.06
CA LEU A 60 19.63 25.37 8.07
C LEU A 60 19.92 25.89 9.50
N LEU A 61 20.84 26.84 9.63
CA LEU A 61 21.14 27.50 10.91
C LEU A 61 20.02 28.44 11.39
N ALA A 62 19.17 28.92 10.47
CA ALA A 62 17.98 29.72 10.77
C ALA A 62 16.72 28.88 11.09
N MET A 63 16.62 27.63 10.60
CA MET A 63 15.49 26.73 10.89
C MET A 63 15.32 26.48 12.39
N ASP A 64 14.09 26.59 12.89
CA ASP A 64 13.77 26.21 14.27
C ASP A 64 13.82 24.69 14.50
N GLY A 65 13.54 24.28 15.75
CA GLY A 65 13.52 22.87 16.13
C GLY A 65 12.47 22.03 15.40
N HIS A 66 11.35 22.63 15.00
CA HIS A 66 10.26 21.93 14.34
C HIS A 66 10.59 21.67 12.85
N LEU A 67 10.97 22.73 12.13
CA LEU A 67 11.36 22.66 10.72
C LEU A 67 12.58 21.74 10.51
N CYS A 68 13.59 21.84 11.38
CA CYS A 68 14.76 20.96 11.31
C CYS A 68 14.39 19.49 11.56
N THR A 69 13.46 19.21 12.49
CA THR A 69 12.97 17.85 12.77
C THR A 69 12.16 17.30 11.59
N GLN A 70 11.34 18.14 10.96
CA GLN A 70 10.54 17.76 9.78
C GLN A 70 11.44 17.44 8.58
N LEU A 71 12.41 18.29 8.26
CA LEU A 71 13.39 18.06 7.19
C LEU A 71 14.21 16.77 7.43
N LEU A 72 14.68 16.57 8.66
CA LEU A 72 15.43 15.38 9.04
C LEU A 72 14.58 14.09 8.94
N ARG A 73 13.32 14.14 9.39
CA ARG A 73 12.36 13.04 9.20
C ARG A 73 12.18 12.75 7.72
N GLN A 74 11.87 13.77 6.91
CA GLN A 74 11.64 13.62 5.48
C GLN A 74 12.83 12.94 4.77
N LEU A 75 14.05 13.46 4.93
CA LEU A 75 15.24 12.93 4.27
C LEU A 75 15.58 11.49 4.69
N LEU A 76 15.36 11.14 5.96
CA LEU A 76 15.56 9.77 6.44
C LEU A 76 14.45 8.81 5.96
N PHE A 77 13.21 9.27 5.87
CA PHE A 77 12.11 8.47 5.31
C PHE A 77 12.30 8.26 3.80
N GLU A 78 12.64 9.29 3.03
CA GLU A 78 12.99 9.15 1.61
C GLU A 78 14.10 8.10 1.41
N ARG A 79 15.15 8.12 2.23
CA ARG A 79 16.24 7.14 2.18
C ARG A 79 15.84 5.72 2.63
N TYR A 80 14.89 5.59 3.55
CA TYR A 80 14.32 4.29 3.96
C TYR A 80 13.43 3.71 2.85
N LEU A 81 12.64 4.57 2.19
CA LEU A 81 11.65 4.22 1.18
C LEU A 81 12.25 4.04 -0.21
N SER A 82 13.48 4.50 -0.45
CA SER A 82 14.19 4.40 -1.74
C SER A 82 14.60 2.98 -2.15
N VAL A 83 14.07 1.92 -1.55
CA VAL A 83 14.35 0.54 -1.99
C VAL A 83 13.70 0.35 -3.37
N PRO A 84 14.48 0.06 -4.44
CA PRO A 84 13.94 -0.08 -5.78
C PRO A 84 13.35 -1.48 -5.95
N PHE A 85 12.10 -1.57 -6.41
CA PHE A 85 11.39 -2.82 -6.73
C PHE A 85 10.41 -2.57 -7.86
N ARG A 86 10.04 -3.61 -8.61
CA ARG A 86 8.90 -3.60 -9.54
C ARG A 86 7.65 -4.14 -8.85
N LEU A 87 6.49 -3.62 -9.22
CA LEU A 87 5.22 -3.97 -8.60
C LEU A 87 4.23 -4.54 -9.62
N PHE A 88 3.67 -5.68 -9.27
CA PHE A 88 2.61 -6.34 -10.01
C PHE A 88 1.53 -6.85 -9.06
N THR A 89 0.30 -6.89 -9.53
CA THR A 89 -0.74 -7.73 -8.94
C THR A 89 -1.03 -8.91 -9.86
N PHE A 90 -1.52 -10.01 -9.30
CA PHE A 90 -1.84 -11.21 -10.05
C PHE A 90 -3.01 -11.96 -9.42
N ASP A 91 -3.63 -12.80 -10.24
CA ASP A 91 -4.69 -13.73 -9.88
C ASP A 91 -4.61 -14.94 -10.84
N LEU A 92 -5.29 -16.05 -10.55
CA LEU A 92 -5.27 -17.26 -11.37
C LEU A 92 -6.66 -17.88 -11.45
N GLU A 93 -7.03 -18.36 -12.64
CA GLU A 93 -8.19 -19.26 -12.78
C GLU A 93 -7.73 -20.72 -12.80
N PHE A 94 -8.56 -21.59 -12.24
CA PHE A 94 -8.29 -23.03 -12.09
C PHE A 94 -9.39 -23.89 -12.75
N THR A 95 -9.08 -25.14 -13.11
CA THR A 95 -10.06 -26.09 -13.69
C THR A 95 -11.24 -26.44 -12.77
N GLY A 96 -11.11 -26.14 -11.47
CA GLY A 96 -12.05 -26.40 -10.39
C GLY A 96 -11.59 -25.72 -9.09
N PRO A 97 -12.32 -25.89 -7.97
CA PRO A 97 -11.85 -25.46 -6.66
C PRO A 97 -10.62 -26.27 -6.22
N PRO A 98 -9.43 -25.66 -6.03
CA PRO A 98 -8.22 -26.41 -5.77
C PRO A 98 -8.19 -26.99 -4.34
N VAL A 99 -7.97 -28.30 -4.23
CA VAL A 99 -7.72 -29.00 -2.96
C VAL A 99 -6.31 -29.60 -3.01
N PHE A 100 -5.48 -29.30 -1.99
CA PHE A 100 -4.11 -29.81 -1.90
C PHE A 100 -4.07 -31.13 -1.12
N GLY A 101 -3.83 -32.23 -1.82
CA GLY A 101 -3.62 -33.56 -1.25
C GLY A 101 -2.13 -33.92 -1.12
N PRO A 102 -1.81 -35.12 -0.60
CA PRO A 102 -0.43 -35.61 -0.51
C PRO A 102 0.23 -35.80 -1.88
N ASP A 103 -0.57 -36.03 -2.93
CA ASP A 103 -0.12 -36.22 -4.32
C ASP A 103 -0.14 -34.90 -5.15
N GLY A 104 -0.40 -33.76 -4.50
CA GLY A 104 -0.52 -32.44 -5.13
C GLY A 104 -1.96 -31.89 -5.22
N PRO A 105 -2.20 -30.82 -5.98
CA PRO A 105 -3.51 -30.20 -6.15
C PRO A 105 -4.43 -31.05 -7.05
N THR A 106 -5.72 -31.07 -6.73
CA THR A 106 -6.76 -31.72 -7.55
C THR A 106 -6.98 -31.05 -8.91
N GLU A 107 -6.58 -29.77 -9.04
CA GLU A 107 -6.88 -28.90 -10.18
C GLU A 107 -5.60 -28.34 -10.82
N ASP A 108 -5.73 -27.85 -12.05
CA ASP A 108 -4.67 -27.17 -12.79
C ASP A 108 -4.98 -25.68 -12.98
N ILE A 109 -3.93 -24.88 -13.15
CA ILE A 109 -4.03 -23.49 -13.62
C ILE A 109 -4.54 -23.51 -15.07
N MET A 110 -5.56 -22.69 -15.37
CA MET A 110 -6.12 -22.52 -16.71
C MET A 110 -6.08 -21.08 -17.23
N GLU A 111 -5.91 -20.07 -16.37
CA GLU A 111 -5.54 -18.70 -16.78
C GLU A 111 -4.51 -18.10 -15.83
N PHE A 112 -3.47 -17.47 -16.39
CA PHE A 112 -2.60 -16.53 -15.70
C PHE A 112 -3.09 -15.11 -15.92
N GLY A 113 -3.36 -14.37 -14.85
CA GLY A 113 -3.68 -12.94 -14.91
C GLY A 113 -2.68 -12.10 -14.13
N PHE A 114 -2.12 -11.08 -14.75
CA PHE A 114 -1.18 -10.15 -14.13
C PHE A 114 -1.52 -8.72 -14.52
N TYR A 115 -1.27 -7.78 -13.62
CA TYR A 115 -1.44 -6.36 -13.87
C TYR A 115 -0.21 -5.59 -13.39
N SER A 116 0.26 -4.64 -14.21
CA SER A 116 1.36 -3.73 -13.88
C SER A 116 0.80 -2.32 -13.68
N PRO A 117 0.74 -1.81 -12.44
CA PRO A 117 0.27 -0.45 -12.15
C PRO A 117 1.11 0.63 -12.84
N ALA A 118 2.42 0.43 -12.97
CA ALA A 118 3.34 1.38 -13.57
C ALA A 118 3.13 1.59 -15.08
N HIS A 119 2.44 0.66 -15.75
CA HIS A 119 2.13 0.71 -17.18
C HIS A 119 0.62 0.75 -17.48
N ASP A 120 -0.25 0.76 -16.45
CA ASP A 120 -1.70 0.46 -16.55
C ASP A 120 -2.00 -0.69 -17.53
N LYS A 121 -1.26 -1.80 -17.38
CA LYS A 121 -1.27 -2.90 -18.37
C LYS A 121 -1.69 -4.21 -17.72
N VAL A 122 -2.76 -4.79 -18.27
CA VAL A 122 -3.18 -6.17 -17.99
C VAL A 122 -2.48 -7.14 -18.94
N PHE A 123 -2.05 -8.28 -18.40
CA PHE A 123 -1.64 -9.48 -19.10
C PHE A 123 -2.60 -10.61 -18.72
N SER A 124 -3.10 -11.34 -19.71
CA SER A 124 -3.87 -12.57 -19.49
C SER A 124 -3.39 -13.63 -20.46
N CYS A 125 -3.22 -14.87 -19.98
CA CYS A 125 -2.79 -15.99 -20.80
C CYS A 125 -3.49 -17.28 -20.38
N LEU A 126 -4.20 -17.92 -21.31
CA LEU A 126 -4.77 -19.24 -21.08
C LEU A 126 -3.67 -20.30 -21.02
N VAL A 127 -3.84 -21.26 -20.11
CA VAL A 127 -2.95 -22.38 -19.86
C VAL A 127 -3.70 -23.66 -20.16
N ARG A 128 -3.15 -24.53 -20.99
CA ARG A 128 -3.74 -25.83 -21.26
C ARG A 128 -3.52 -26.75 -20.05
N PRO A 129 -4.58 -27.30 -19.44
CA PRO A 129 -4.45 -28.26 -18.36
C PRO A 129 -3.64 -29.50 -18.75
N SER A 130 -2.98 -30.08 -17.77
CA SER A 130 -2.20 -31.31 -17.87
C SER A 130 -3.07 -32.55 -17.65
N ASN A 131 -2.53 -33.73 -17.96
CA ASN A 131 -3.08 -35.02 -17.56
C ASN A 131 -4.54 -35.31 -17.97
N GLY A 132 -5.08 -34.60 -18.96
CA GLY A 132 -6.47 -34.76 -19.42
C GLY A 132 -7.53 -34.22 -18.46
N ARG A 133 -7.15 -33.30 -17.55
CA ARG A 133 -8.11 -32.54 -16.74
C ARG A 133 -8.96 -31.65 -17.66
N CYS A 134 -10.28 -31.66 -17.47
CA CYS A 134 -11.22 -30.84 -18.21
C CYS A 134 -11.85 -29.80 -17.29
N VAL A 135 -12.11 -28.59 -17.80
CA VAL A 135 -12.85 -27.57 -17.04
C VAL A 135 -14.30 -27.97 -16.84
N SER A 136 -14.84 -27.79 -15.63
CA SER A 136 -16.24 -28.15 -15.32
C SER A 136 -17.24 -27.16 -15.96
N PRO A 137 -18.51 -27.58 -16.18
CA PRO A 137 -19.57 -26.66 -16.64
C PRO A 137 -19.82 -25.49 -15.69
N GLU A 138 -19.69 -25.71 -14.38
CA GLU A 138 -19.85 -24.69 -13.34
C GLU A 138 -18.72 -23.65 -13.43
N VAL A 139 -17.47 -24.10 -13.57
CA VAL A 139 -16.30 -23.24 -13.75
C VAL A 139 -16.37 -22.49 -15.09
N THR A 140 -16.81 -23.16 -16.15
CA THR A 140 -17.06 -22.53 -17.47
C THR A 140 -18.14 -21.44 -17.37
N THR A 141 -19.18 -21.65 -16.55
CA THR A 141 -20.24 -20.67 -16.32
C THR A 141 -19.72 -19.46 -15.54
N LEU A 142 -18.85 -19.69 -14.56
CA LEU A 142 -18.27 -18.65 -13.70
C LEU A 142 -17.24 -17.79 -14.45
N THR A 143 -16.28 -18.42 -15.12
CA THR A 143 -15.10 -17.77 -15.72
C THR A 143 -15.27 -17.44 -17.21
N HIS A 144 -16.28 -17.99 -17.86
CA HIS A 144 -16.45 -17.99 -19.32
C HIS A 144 -15.26 -18.59 -20.10
N ILE A 145 -14.36 -19.32 -19.42
CA ILE A 145 -13.29 -20.09 -20.06
C ILE A 145 -13.83 -21.48 -20.39
N THR A 146 -13.90 -21.80 -21.68
CA THR A 146 -14.40 -23.08 -22.16
C THR A 146 -13.27 -24.07 -22.42
N GLN A 147 -13.54 -25.37 -22.30
CA GLN A 147 -12.61 -26.44 -22.67
C GLN A 147 -12.03 -26.22 -24.08
N LYS A 148 -12.87 -25.77 -25.03
CA LYS A 148 -12.48 -25.45 -26.40
C LYS A 148 -11.41 -24.34 -26.46
N MET A 149 -11.54 -23.29 -25.66
CA MET A 149 -10.53 -22.21 -25.60
C MET A 149 -9.19 -22.71 -25.01
N LEU A 150 -9.23 -23.61 -24.03
CA LEU A 150 -8.01 -24.22 -23.47
C LEU A 150 -7.30 -25.17 -24.46
N GLU A 151 -8.06 -25.78 -25.37
CA GLU A 151 -7.54 -26.59 -26.47
C GLU A 151 -6.98 -25.75 -27.61
N GLU A 152 -7.72 -24.73 -28.08
CA GLU A 152 -7.35 -23.89 -29.24
C GLU A 152 -6.30 -22.81 -28.88
N ASP A 153 -6.53 -22.04 -27.81
CA ASP A 153 -5.74 -20.86 -27.43
C ASP A 153 -4.79 -21.13 -26.23
N GLY A 154 -5.08 -22.14 -25.42
CA GLY A 154 -4.31 -22.49 -24.21
C GLY A 154 -2.89 -22.96 -24.51
N LEU A 155 -1.91 -22.33 -23.89
CA LEU A 155 -0.49 -22.68 -24.04
C LEU A 155 -0.08 -23.79 -23.07
N PRO A 156 0.92 -24.64 -23.41
CA PRO A 156 1.60 -25.47 -22.43
C PRO A 156 2.13 -24.62 -21.27
N PHE A 157 2.05 -25.13 -20.03
CA PHE A 157 2.42 -24.37 -18.82
C PHE A 157 3.79 -23.70 -18.91
N ARG A 158 4.80 -24.39 -19.46
CA ARG A 158 6.16 -23.86 -19.65
C ARG A 158 6.20 -22.63 -20.54
N ASP A 159 5.42 -22.60 -21.61
CA ASP A 159 5.38 -21.50 -22.58
C ASP A 159 4.53 -20.34 -22.05
N ALA A 160 3.46 -20.64 -21.29
CA ALA A 160 2.69 -19.64 -20.56
C ALA A 160 3.53 -18.96 -19.48
N TRP A 161 4.28 -19.73 -18.68
CA TRP A 161 5.17 -19.20 -17.66
C TRP A 161 6.31 -18.37 -18.23
N ALA A 162 6.87 -18.76 -19.38
CA ALA A 162 7.85 -17.93 -20.08
C ALA A 162 7.29 -16.53 -20.41
N LYS A 163 6.05 -16.45 -20.92
CA LYS A 163 5.36 -15.17 -21.17
C LYS A 163 5.07 -14.37 -19.90
N VAL A 164 4.75 -15.04 -18.78
CA VAL A 164 4.63 -14.39 -17.47
C VAL A 164 5.97 -13.77 -17.07
N LEU A 165 7.08 -14.50 -17.21
CA LEU A 165 8.41 -13.97 -16.91
C LEU A 165 8.79 -12.80 -17.84
N ASP A 166 8.47 -12.86 -19.14
CA ASP A 166 8.70 -11.73 -20.05
C ASP A 166 7.92 -10.48 -19.62
N PHE A 167 6.68 -10.65 -19.16
CA PHE A 167 5.85 -9.56 -18.64
C PHE A 167 6.43 -8.97 -17.34
N LEU A 168 6.76 -9.81 -16.35
CA LEU A 168 7.35 -9.37 -15.08
C LEU A 168 8.75 -8.75 -15.24
N ASN A 169 9.50 -9.15 -16.28
CA ASN A 169 10.81 -8.59 -16.61
C ASN A 169 10.74 -7.29 -17.42
N THR A 170 9.55 -6.79 -17.78
CA THR A 170 9.40 -5.47 -18.42
C THR A 170 9.81 -4.34 -17.46
N PRO A 171 10.78 -3.48 -17.81
CA PRO A 171 11.17 -2.31 -17.00
C PRO A 171 10.00 -1.36 -16.72
N GLU A 172 9.96 -0.76 -15.53
CA GLU A 172 9.00 0.31 -15.23
C GLU A 172 9.45 1.66 -15.84
N PRO A 173 8.53 2.60 -16.13
CA PRO A 173 8.92 3.95 -16.52
C PRO A 173 9.73 4.61 -15.39
N GLN A 174 10.88 5.21 -15.72
CA GLN A 174 11.80 5.82 -14.74
C GLN A 174 12.31 4.83 -13.66
N GLU A 175 12.43 3.54 -14.00
CA GLU A 175 12.93 2.50 -13.09
C GLU A 175 14.28 2.86 -12.45
N LEU A 176 14.34 2.79 -11.12
CA LEU A 176 15.57 2.97 -10.35
C LEU A 176 16.48 1.73 -10.45
N PRO A 177 17.81 1.89 -10.57
CA PRO A 177 18.75 0.76 -10.68
C PRO A 177 18.61 -0.26 -9.55
N GLY A 178 18.49 -1.54 -9.89
CA GLY A 178 18.35 -2.63 -8.94
C GLY A 178 16.91 -3.05 -8.65
N ALA A 179 15.89 -2.40 -9.23
CA ALA A 179 14.49 -2.85 -9.12
C ALA A 179 14.23 -4.19 -9.82
N GLU A 180 15.01 -4.55 -10.83
CA GLU A 180 14.95 -5.85 -11.51
C GLU A 180 15.24 -7.05 -10.57
N LYS A 181 15.88 -6.78 -9.43
CA LYS A 181 16.21 -7.77 -8.38
C LYS A 181 15.06 -8.02 -7.40
N ARG A 182 13.97 -7.25 -7.48
CA ARG A 182 12.82 -7.31 -6.55
C ARG A 182 11.52 -7.14 -7.32
N LEU A 183 10.92 -8.26 -7.70
CA LEU A 183 9.62 -8.31 -8.36
C LEU A 183 8.56 -8.63 -7.28
N LEU A 184 7.91 -7.60 -6.74
CA LEU A 184 6.83 -7.76 -5.77
C LEU A 184 5.54 -8.09 -6.52
N VAL A 185 5.03 -9.30 -6.32
CA VAL A 185 3.83 -9.82 -7.01
C VAL A 185 2.76 -10.13 -5.97
N LEU A 186 1.63 -9.42 -6.04
CA LEU A 186 0.60 -9.42 -4.99
C LEU A 186 -0.73 -10.04 -5.47
N SER A 187 -1.27 -11.03 -4.76
CA SER A 187 -2.65 -11.52 -4.99
C SER A 187 -3.56 -11.27 -3.79
N HIS A 188 -4.86 -11.60 -3.92
CA HIS A 188 -5.86 -11.32 -2.90
C HIS A 188 -6.35 -12.60 -2.21
N GLY A 189 -5.74 -12.95 -1.07
CA GLY A 189 -5.99 -14.23 -0.39
C GLY A 189 -5.29 -15.43 -1.05
N GLY A 190 -4.68 -15.24 -2.21
CA GLY A 190 -4.04 -16.27 -3.04
C GLY A 190 -2.76 -16.90 -2.50
N LYS A 191 -2.40 -16.64 -1.24
CA LYS A 191 -1.26 -17.30 -0.59
C LYS A 191 -1.44 -18.81 -0.49
N LEU A 192 -2.68 -19.29 -0.29
CA LEU A 192 -2.99 -20.71 -0.15
C LEU A 192 -3.24 -21.39 -1.50
N ALA A 193 -4.00 -20.77 -2.40
CA ALA A 193 -4.25 -21.29 -3.74
C ALA A 193 -3.11 -20.93 -4.70
N ASP A 194 -3.09 -19.69 -5.20
CA ASP A 194 -2.30 -19.27 -6.35
C ASP A 194 -0.79 -19.53 -6.19
N VAL A 195 -0.22 -19.08 -5.07
CA VAL A 195 1.22 -19.21 -4.81
C VAL A 195 1.63 -20.67 -4.65
N SER A 196 0.76 -21.50 -4.06
CA SER A 196 0.99 -22.94 -3.89
C SER A 196 0.89 -23.67 -5.24
N LEU A 197 -0.11 -23.34 -6.05
CA LEU A 197 -0.28 -23.91 -7.39
C LEU A 197 0.86 -23.52 -8.34
N ILE A 198 1.27 -22.25 -8.38
CA ILE A 198 2.46 -21.83 -9.15
C ILE A 198 3.67 -22.65 -8.75
N LYS A 199 3.98 -22.74 -7.45
CA LYS A 199 5.15 -23.49 -6.96
C LYS A 199 5.07 -24.98 -7.30
N TRP A 200 3.92 -25.60 -7.11
CA TRP A 200 3.74 -27.02 -7.41
C TRP A 200 3.83 -27.32 -8.90
N THR A 201 3.17 -26.53 -9.76
CA THR A 201 3.22 -26.76 -11.21
C THR A 201 4.60 -26.43 -11.78
N LEU A 202 5.36 -25.49 -11.18
CA LEU A 202 6.79 -25.29 -11.48
C LEU A 202 7.62 -26.54 -11.14
N GLU A 203 7.51 -27.05 -9.91
CA GLU A 203 8.24 -28.24 -9.44
C GLU A 203 7.90 -29.48 -10.29
N ALA A 204 6.61 -29.73 -10.54
CA ALA A 204 6.13 -30.82 -11.39
C ALA A 204 6.59 -30.68 -12.87
N SER A 205 6.87 -29.46 -13.33
CA SER A 205 7.43 -29.18 -14.66
C SER A 205 8.96 -29.20 -14.70
N GLY A 206 9.64 -29.47 -13.58
CA GLY A 206 11.10 -29.41 -13.47
C GLY A 206 11.66 -27.99 -13.65
N MET A 207 10.91 -26.97 -13.22
CA MET A 207 11.29 -25.56 -13.32
C MET A 207 11.42 -24.91 -11.93
N GLU A 208 12.32 -23.95 -11.80
CA GLU A 208 12.51 -23.20 -10.56
C GLU A 208 11.76 -21.87 -10.58
N LEU A 209 11.29 -21.43 -9.41
CA LEU A 209 10.77 -20.07 -9.21
C LEU A 209 11.96 -19.10 -9.14
N PRO A 210 12.02 -18.04 -9.98
CA PRO A 210 13.07 -17.02 -9.88
C PRO A 210 13.14 -16.38 -8.49
N SER A 211 14.34 -16.33 -7.92
CA SER A 211 14.57 -15.87 -6.54
C SER A 211 14.35 -14.37 -6.31
N ASN A 212 14.21 -13.58 -7.38
CA ASN A 212 13.81 -12.18 -7.33
C ASN A 212 12.28 -11.97 -7.25
N ILE A 213 11.46 -13.02 -7.40
CA ILE A 213 9.99 -12.94 -7.24
C ILE A 213 9.62 -13.06 -5.76
N ILE A 214 8.92 -12.04 -5.26
CA ILE A 214 8.47 -11.93 -3.88
C ILE A 214 6.94 -11.91 -3.90
N PHE A 215 6.33 -13.00 -3.44
CA PHE A 215 4.87 -13.08 -3.34
C PHE A 215 4.35 -12.40 -2.07
N GLY A 216 3.32 -11.58 -2.21
CA GLY A 216 2.59 -10.97 -1.10
C GLY A 216 1.08 -11.17 -1.20
N ASP A 217 0.41 -11.01 -0.06
CA ASP A 217 -1.04 -11.17 0.07
C ASP A 217 -1.69 -9.85 0.51
N THR A 218 -2.53 -9.29 -0.35
CA THR A 218 -3.24 -8.03 -0.10
C THR A 218 -4.33 -8.16 0.94
N PHE A 219 -4.89 -9.36 1.18
CA PHE A 219 -6.01 -9.58 2.10
C PHE A 219 -5.67 -9.14 3.53
N HIS A 220 -4.46 -9.49 4.01
CA HIS A 220 -4.00 -9.05 5.33
C HIS A 220 -3.63 -7.55 5.36
N LEU A 221 -3.02 -7.02 4.29
CA LEU A 221 -2.67 -5.59 4.20
C LEU A 221 -3.91 -4.69 4.29
N ILE A 222 -4.93 -5.01 3.48
CA ILE A 222 -6.22 -4.32 3.44
C ILE A 222 -6.89 -4.39 4.81
N ARG A 223 -7.06 -5.60 5.36
CA ARG A 223 -7.70 -5.81 6.67
C ARG A 223 -6.97 -5.09 7.82
N ASP A 224 -5.64 -5.03 7.78
CA ASP A 224 -4.84 -4.31 8.79
C ASP A 224 -5.00 -2.79 8.71
N ALA A 225 -5.03 -2.22 7.51
CA ALA A 225 -5.28 -0.78 7.31
C ALA A 225 -6.65 -0.39 7.89
N HIS A 226 -7.70 -1.15 7.57
CA HIS A 226 -9.04 -0.96 8.12
C HIS A 226 -9.14 -1.02 9.64
N ARG A 227 -8.27 -1.80 10.32
CA ARG A 227 -8.28 -1.95 11.78
C ARG A 227 -7.68 -0.78 12.56
N ARG A 228 -6.96 0.14 11.88
CA ARG A 228 -6.24 1.25 12.55
C ARG A 228 -7.12 2.43 12.94
N ARG A 229 -8.37 2.51 12.46
CA ARG A 229 -9.33 3.56 12.84
C ARG A 229 -10.39 3.04 13.84
N PRO A 230 -10.94 3.91 14.71
CA PRO A 230 -11.98 3.52 15.67
C PRO A 230 -13.22 2.96 14.94
N VAL A 231 -13.61 1.74 15.33
CA VAL A 231 -14.66 0.95 14.67
C VAL A 231 -16.03 1.58 14.92
N THR A 232 -16.68 2.03 13.85
CA THR A 232 -18.13 2.29 13.82
C THR A 232 -18.81 1.17 13.06
N LEU A 233 -19.95 0.68 13.56
CA LEU A 233 -20.63 -0.57 13.16
C LEU A 233 -20.87 -0.73 11.63
N ASP A 234 -21.02 0.36 10.88
CA ASP A 234 -21.40 0.34 9.45
C ASP A 234 -20.23 0.51 8.45
N LYS A 235 -18.98 0.17 8.80
CA LYS A 235 -17.77 0.53 8.01
C LYS A 235 -16.82 -0.60 7.59
N HIS A 236 -17.28 -1.83 7.51
CA HIS A 236 -16.52 -2.91 6.87
C HIS A 236 -17.29 -3.45 5.64
N PRO A 237 -16.59 -4.00 4.62
CA PRO A 237 -17.24 -4.70 3.52
C PRO A 237 -17.98 -5.95 4.04
N PRO A 238 -19.03 -6.43 3.35
CA PRO A 238 -19.84 -7.56 3.81
C PRO A 238 -19.03 -8.86 3.92
N THR A 239 -18.08 -9.08 3.00
CA THR A 239 -16.98 -10.01 3.17
C THR A 239 -15.65 -9.32 2.83
N TRP A 240 -14.54 -9.98 3.13
CA TRP A 240 -13.21 -9.55 2.67
C TRP A 240 -12.84 -10.16 1.30
N GLY A 241 -13.82 -10.60 0.50
CA GLY A 241 -13.59 -11.03 -0.88
C GLY A 241 -13.43 -9.85 -1.83
N LEU A 242 -12.73 -10.05 -2.95
CA LEU A 242 -12.34 -8.97 -3.87
C LEU A 242 -13.54 -8.19 -4.43
N SER A 243 -14.57 -8.89 -4.95
CA SER A 243 -15.75 -8.26 -5.54
C SER A 243 -16.50 -7.37 -4.53
N ASP A 244 -16.67 -7.85 -3.30
CA ASP A 244 -17.31 -7.11 -2.20
C ASP A 244 -16.47 -5.89 -1.80
N LEU A 245 -15.13 -6.02 -1.76
CA LEU A 245 -14.20 -4.93 -1.47
C LEU A 245 -14.26 -3.84 -2.54
N VAL A 246 -14.20 -4.19 -3.83
CA VAL A 246 -14.27 -3.26 -4.96
C VAL A 246 -15.60 -2.51 -4.99
N GLN A 247 -16.70 -3.24 -4.80
CA GLN A 247 -18.04 -2.65 -4.72
C GLN A 247 -18.18 -1.71 -3.51
N TRP A 248 -17.68 -2.11 -2.34
CA TRP A 248 -17.75 -1.32 -1.10
C TRP A 248 -16.86 -0.07 -1.15
N LEU A 249 -15.66 -0.16 -1.73
CA LEU A 249 -14.75 0.98 -1.96
C LEU A 249 -15.30 1.97 -2.99
N ARG A 250 -16.25 1.51 -3.84
CA ARG A 250 -16.91 2.22 -4.94
C ARG A 250 -15.94 2.60 -6.07
N ILE A 251 -15.18 1.62 -6.56
CA ILE A 251 -14.17 1.80 -7.60
C ILE A 251 -14.82 1.61 -8.99
N PRO A 252 -14.82 2.63 -9.87
CA PRO A 252 -15.29 2.52 -11.24
C PRO A 252 -14.13 2.44 -12.25
N PRO A 253 -14.28 1.72 -13.38
CA PRO A 253 -15.35 0.78 -13.69
C PRO A 253 -15.11 -0.56 -12.97
N THR A 254 -16.17 -1.16 -12.42
CA THR A 254 -16.09 -2.56 -11.94
C THR A 254 -15.95 -3.47 -13.15
N LEU A 255 -14.83 -4.19 -13.24
CA LEU A 255 -14.58 -5.16 -14.31
C LEU A 255 -15.38 -6.45 -14.06
N PRO A 256 -15.66 -7.27 -15.09
CA PRO A 256 -16.17 -8.62 -14.89
C PRO A 256 -15.17 -9.45 -14.07
N ALA A 257 -15.61 -9.92 -12.91
CA ALA A 257 -14.85 -10.84 -12.05
C ALA A 257 -14.77 -12.25 -12.68
N HIS A 258 -13.93 -13.10 -12.09
CA HIS A 258 -13.63 -14.46 -12.56
C HIS A 258 -12.95 -14.48 -13.94
N ARG A 259 -12.06 -13.50 -14.13
CA ARG A 259 -11.06 -13.46 -15.21
C ARG A 259 -9.80 -12.94 -14.57
N ALA A 260 -8.80 -13.80 -14.41
CA ALA A 260 -7.58 -13.50 -13.68
C ALA A 260 -6.95 -12.14 -14.05
N GLY A 261 -6.94 -11.72 -15.32
CA GLY A 261 -6.42 -10.41 -15.72
C GLY A 261 -7.22 -9.21 -15.17
N ASN A 262 -8.54 -9.33 -15.06
CA ASN A 262 -9.42 -8.33 -14.45
C ASN A 262 -9.29 -8.34 -12.92
N ASP A 263 -9.28 -9.53 -12.31
CA ASP A 263 -9.16 -9.70 -10.86
C ASP A 263 -7.77 -9.27 -10.35
N ALA A 264 -6.71 -9.45 -11.15
CA ALA A 264 -5.40 -8.85 -10.90
C ALA A 264 -5.46 -7.31 -10.87
N LYS A 265 -6.13 -6.66 -11.84
CA LYS A 265 -6.30 -5.20 -11.82
C LYS A 265 -7.16 -4.74 -10.63
N MET A 266 -8.29 -5.38 -10.39
CA MET A 266 -9.16 -5.07 -9.26
C MET A 266 -8.46 -5.28 -7.90
N THR A 267 -7.54 -6.25 -7.79
CA THR A 267 -6.68 -6.44 -6.61
C THR A 267 -5.78 -5.23 -6.37
N TRP A 268 -5.23 -4.63 -7.43
CA TRP A 268 -4.48 -3.39 -7.30
C TRP A 268 -5.37 -2.23 -6.87
N ASP A 269 -6.49 -2.02 -7.56
CA ASP A 269 -7.36 -0.87 -7.29
C ASP A 269 -7.91 -0.93 -5.85
N ALA A 270 -8.28 -2.13 -5.35
CA ALA A 270 -8.71 -2.35 -3.98
C ALA A 270 -7.59 -2.08 -2.95
N LEU A 271 -6.36 -2.53 -3.22
CA LEU A 271 -5.20 -2.27 -2.37
C LEU A 271 -4.86 -0.78 -2.35
N TYR A 272 -4.76 -0.15 -3.53
CA TYR A 272 -4.41 1.26 -3.71
C TYR A 272 -5.36 2.16 -2.94
N HIS A 273 -6.67 2.06 -3.21
CA HIS A 273 -7.67 2.88 -2.52
C HIS A 273 -7.80 2.57 -1.03
N THR A 274 -7.48 1.35 -0.59
CA THR A 274 -7.43 1.04 0.85
C THR A 274 -6.23 1.71 1.53
N LEU A 275 -5.04 1.68 0.93
CA LEU A 275 -3.84 2.32 1.48
C LEU A 275 -3.89 3.85 1.38
N GLU A 276 -4.50 4.39 0.33
CA GLU A 276 -4.78 5.82 0.15
C GLU A 276 -5.77 6.35 1.22
N ARG A 277 -6.83 5.58 1.52
CA ARG A 277 -7.93 6.04 2.39
C ARG A 277 -7.78 5.65 3.88
N TYR A 278 -7.03 4.58 4.16
CA TYR A 278 -6.90 3.98 5.51
C TYR A 278 -5.46 3.59 5.89
N GLY A 279 -4.48 3.86 5.03
CA GLY A 279 -3.07 3.62 5.29
C GLY A 279 -2.42 4.72 6.14
N ASP A 280 -1.15 4.97 5.87
CA ASP A 280 -0.40 6.08 6.46
C ASP A 280 -0.60 7.35 5.60
N GLU A 281 -1.09 8.44 6.20
CA GLU A 281 -1.43 9.68 5.50
C GLU A 281 -0.18 10.44 5.02
N ASP A 282 0.99 10.15 5.57
CA ASP A 282 2.28 10.71 5.14
C ASP A 282 2.91 9.97 3.94
N LEU A 283 2.38 8.81 3.53
CA LEU A 283 3.04 7.89 2.59
C LEU A 283 2.14 7.47 1.41
N THR A 284 2.68 7.46 0.20
CA THR A 284 1.98 6.88 -0.96
C THR A 284 1.70 5.38 -0.76
N PRO A 285 0.65 4.83 -1.41
CA PRO A 285 0.37 3.39 -1.36
C PRO A 285 1.57 2.50 -1.70
N ARG A 286 2.46 2.93 -2.61
CA ARG A 286 3.68 2.20 -2.99
C ARG A 286 4.73 2.20 -1.87
N GLU A 287 4.99 3.35 -1.26
CA GLU A 287 5.95 3.49 -0.15
C GLU A 287 5.52 2.67 1.07
N GLN A 288 4.21 2.60 1.35
CA GLN A 288 3.69 1.76 2.43
C GLN A 288 4.06 0.27 2.24
N LEU A 289 4.24 -0.22 1.01
CA LEU A 289 4.70 -1.59 0.73
C LEU A 289 6.17 -1.82 1.12
N VAL A 290 7.03 -0.81 1.06
CA VAL A 290 8.45 -0.92 1.47
C VAL A 290 8.54 -1.35 2.94
N SER A 291 7.75 -0.72 3.81
CA SER A 291 7.68 -1.05 5.24
C SER A 291 7.15 -2.46 5.54
N ARG A 292 6.49 -3.12 4.57
CA ARG A 292 5.85 -4.43 4.73
C ARG A 292 6.67 -5.58 4.14
N PHE A 293 7.32 -5.36 2.99
CA PHE A 293 8.04 -6.39 2.25
C PHE A 293 9.57 -6.22 2.27
N PHE A 294 10.05 -4.99 2.49
CA PHE A 294 11.46 -4.63 2.31
C PHE A 294 12.10 -4.01 3.55
N ASP A 295 11.43 -3.99 4.71
CA ASP A 295 11.92 -3.34 5.95
C ASP A 295 13.34 -3.77 6.36
N VAL A 296 13.65 -5.06 6.31
CA VAL A 296 14.98 -5.59 6.63
C VAL A 296 16.03 -5.04 5.67
N GLU A 297 15.70 -4.95 4.38
CA GLU A 297 16.61 -4.48 3.35
C GLU A 297 16.77 -2.95 3.38
N ALA A 298 15.69 -2.21 3.57
CA ALA A 298 15.71 -0.76 3.80
C ALA A 298 16.64 -0.41 4.97
N LYS A 299 16.53 -1.14 6.10
CA LYS A 299 17.42 -0.99 7.26
C LYS A 299 18.88 -1.37 6.94
N GLN A 300 19.11 -2.37 6.09
CA GLN A 300 20.47 -2.71 5.62
C GLN A 300 21.06 -1.59 4.76
N VAL A 301 20.31 -1.05 3.79
CA VAL A 301 20.73 0.09 2.96
C VAL A 301 21.05 1.32 3.82
N MET A 302 20.18 1.67 4.77
CA MET A 302 20.41 2.80 5.69
C MET A 302 21.65 2.61 6.59
N SER A 303 21.93 1.39 7.05
CA SER A 303 23.13 1.12 7.86
C SER A 303 24.42 1.15 7.04
N GLN A 304 24.41 0.62 5.80
CA GLN A 304 25.56 0.66 4.89
C GLN A 304 25.87 2.07 4.38
N ALA A 305 24.85 2.92 4.20
CA ALA A 305 25.03 4.33 3.83
C ALA A 305 25.81 5.14 4.87
N GLY A 306 25.89 4.69 6.13
CA GLY A 306 26.74 5.29 7.16
C GLY A 306 28.22 4.88 7.11
N ILE A 307 28.60 3.88 6.30
CA ILE A 307 29.96 3.28 6.31
C ILE A 307 30.82 3.80 5.14
N ARG A 308 30.20 4.19 4.02
CA ARG A 308 30.93 4.66 2.81
C ARG A 308 31.71 5.97 3.01
N SER A 309 31.45 6.73 4.07
CA SER A 309 32.18 7.96 4.38
C SER A 309 33.63 7.74 4.84
N HIS A 310 34.05 6.50 5.17
CA HIS A 310 35.37 6.18 5.71
C HIS A 310 36.00 4.90 5.13
N ALA A 311 36.17 4.84 3.80
CA ALA A 311 37.01 3.81 3.17
C ALA A 311 37.60 4.25 1.80
N GLN A 312 38.81 4.81 1.81
CA GLN A 312 39.99 4.44 0.99
C GLN A 312 41.00 5.61 0.97
N PRO A 313 42.26 5.42 1.40
CA PRO A 313 43.32 6.43 1.36
C PRO A 313 44.25 6.23 0.14
N ASP A 314 43.69 5.99 -1.05
CA ASP A 314 44.46 5.97 -2.31
C ASP A 314 43.74 6.81 -3.39
N GLY A 315 44.50 7.68 -4.04
CA GLY A 315 44.01 8.88 -4.72
C GLY A 315 43.55 8.67 -6.16
N THR A 316 42.81 7.61 -6.46
CA THR A 316 42.27 7.35 -7.80
C THR A 316 40.80 7.71 -7.90
N LEU A 317 40.53 8.84 -8.55
CA LEU A 317 39.20 9.26 -9.00
C LEU A 317 38.74 8.38 -10.17
N GLU A 318 37.65 7.63 -10.00
CA GLU A 318 36.78 7.27 -11.12
C GLU A 318 35.65 8.30 -11.20
N ASN A 319 35.60 9.03 -12.32
CA ASN A 319 34.61 10.06 -12.59
C ASN A 319 33.29 9.42 -13.04
N ASP A 320 32.34 9.24 -12.13
CA ASP A 320 30.92 9.01 -12.49
C ASP A 320 30.23 10.33 -12.88
N THR A 321 30.77 11.01 -13.90
CA THR A 321 30.16 12.20 -14.54
C THR A 321 29.15 11.78 -15.62
N SER A 322 28.23 10.87 -15.26
CA SER A 322 27.19 10.32 -16.15
C SER A 322 25.77 10.39 -15.56
N TYR A 323 25.59 11.15 -14.47
CA TYR A 323 24.31 11.27 -13.74
C TYR A 323 23.77 12.71 -13.72
N MET A 324 23.65 13.32 -14.90
CA MET A 324 22.89 14.55 -15.13
C MET A 324 22.09 14.44 -16.42
N GLU A 325 20.91 15.09 -16.43
CA GLU A 325 19.89 15.08 -17.49
C GLU A 325 19.14 13.75 -17.73
N ALA A 326 18.04 13.53 -16.98
CA ALA A 326 16.70 13.27 -17.57
C ALA A 326 15.60 12.97 -16.53
N SER A 327 15.10 13.99 -15.81
CA SER A 327 13.67 14.11 -15.47
C SER A 327 13.38 15.41 -14.71
N VAL A 328 12.60 16.30 -15.34
CA VAL A 328 11.89 17.36 -14.63
C VAL A 328 10.66 16.69 -14.00
N SER A 329 10.59 16.68 -12.68
CA SER A 329 9.45 16.14 -11.93
C SER A 329 8.62 17.27 -11.37
N ASP A 330 7.41 17.46 -11.89
CA ASP A 330 6.40 18.35 -11.33
C ASP A 330 5.95 17.82 -9.95
N SER A 331 6.61 18.28 -8.89
CA SER A 331 6.10 18.13 -7.53
C SER A 331 6.28 19.42 -6.74
N LEU A 332 5.15 20.08 -6.49
CA LEU A 332 4.96 21.24 -5.60
C LEU A 332 5.52 22.58 -6.11
N ASP A 333 4.98 23.07 -7.23
CA ASP A 333 4.81 24.51 -7.42
C ASP A 333 3.79 25.03 -6.38
N LEU A 334 4.31 25.50 -5.25
CA LEU A 334 3.63 26.46 -4.38
C LEU A 334 4.17 27.84 -4.76
N ASP A 335 3.32 28.68 -5.34
CA ASP A 335 3.69 30.03 -5.76
C ASP A 335 3.92 30.93 -4.54
N PHE A 336 5.20 31.20 -4.22
CA PHE A 336 5.61 31.86 -2.98
C PHE A 336 5.50 33.40 -3.02
N ASP A 337 5.06 33.99 -4.15
CA ASP A 337 4.85 35.45 -4.25
C ASP A 337 3.53 35.91 -3.60
N GLU A 338 2.58 35.02 -3.33
CA GLU A 338 1.30 35.36 -2.66
C GLU A 338 1.47 35.67 -1.15
N ILE A 339 2.66 35.47 -0.58
CA ILE A 339 2.96 35.70 0.85
C ILE A 339 3.42 37.14 1.13
N PHE A 340 3.84 37.91 0.12
CA PHE A 340 4.55 39.19 0.31
C PHE A 340 3.87 40.44 -0.25
N THR A 341 2.60 40.40 -0.68
CA THR A 341 1.85 41.63 -1.02
C THR A 341 1.46 42.41 0.25
N PRO A 342 1.99 43.63 0.48
CA PRO A 342 1.84 44.32 1.76
C PRO A 342 0.73 45.38 1.72
N ASP A 343 -0.53 44.96 1.54
CA ASP A 343 -1.71 45.67 2.08
C ASP A 343 -3.01 44.90 1.77
N GLY A 344 -3.87 44.66 2.78
CA GLY A 344 -5.05 43.81 2.62
C GLY A 344 -5.97 43.71 3.85
N LYS A 345 -6.12 44.79 4.62
CA LYS A 345 -7.10 44.81 5.72
C LYS A 345 -8.53 44.74 5.21
N GLN A 346 -9.35 43.99 5.95
CA GLN A 346 -10.83 43.94 5.90
C GLN A 346 -11.46 43.35 4.62
N ARG A 347 -12.09 42.18 4.79
CA ARG A 347 -13.20 41.76 3.94
C ARG A 347 -14.51 41.98 4.73
N PRO A 348 -15.45 42.81 4.25
CA PRO A 348 -16.76 42.98 4.88
C PRO A 348 -17.67 41.79 4.58
N GLU A 349 -18.76 41.67 5.34
CA GLU A 349 -19.85 40.73 5.08
C GLU A 349 -20.52 41.03 3.72
N VAL A 350 -20.91 39.98 3.01
CA VAL A 350 -21.72 40.10 1.79
C VAL A 350 -23.19 40.07 2.18
N SER A 351 -23.89 41.18 1.95
CA SER A 351 -25.35 41.25 1.93
C SER A 351 -25.80 42.30 0.89
N GLU A 352 -27.08 42.19 0.48
CA GLU A 352 -27.73 42.93 -0.63
C GLU A 352 -27.26 42.58 -2.06
N ASP A 353 -27.90 41.53 -2.60
CA ASP A 353 -28.43 41.62 -3.97
C ASP A 353 -29.74 42.44 -3.94
N ARG A 354 -30.06 43.18 -5.01
CA ARG A 354 -31.21 44.11 -5.05
C ARG A 354 -32.24 43.73 -6.12
N THR A 355 -33.49 43.65 -5.65
CA THR A 355 -34.79 44.08 -6.23
C THR A 355 -34.82 44.54 -7.72
N ASP A 356 -35.85 44.30 -8.52
CA ASP A 356 -37.32 44.31 -8.28
C ASP A 356 -38.02 43.12 -9.04
N ASP A 357 -39.34 42.86 -9.06
CA ASP A 357 -40.54 43.69 -8.80
C ASP A 357 -41.86 42.84 -8.64
N VAL A 358 -42.97 43.52 -8.30
CA VAL A 358 -44.42 43.14 -8.35
C VAL A 358 -45.07 42.45 -7.11
N PRO A 359 -46.13 43.04 -6.49
CA PRO A 359 -46.79 42.53 -5.27
C PRO A 359 -48.26 42.05 -5.41
N ASP A 360 -48.68 41.09 -4.55
CA ASP A 360 -49.96 40.99 -3.79
C ASP A 360 -49.83 39.82 -2.76
N GLY A 361 -50.72 39.50 -1.79
CA GLY A 361 -51.98 40.13 -1.38
C GLY A 361 -52.68 39.52 -0.13
N SER A 362 -52.59 40.22 1.01
CA SER A 362 -53.53 40.18 2.17
C SER A 362 -53.83 38.88 2.99
N LYS A 363 -53.69 39.02 4.32
CA LYS A 363 -54.57 38.56 5.45
C LYS A 363 -54.61 37.09 5.96
N GLY A 364 -54.76 36.98 7.29
CA GLY A 364 -55.46 35.89 8.03
C GLY A 364 -54.52 34.91 8.76
N GLU A 365 -54.23 35.03 10.06
CA GLU A 365 -55.04 34.72 11.27
C GLU A 365 -55.36 33.23 11.57
N SER A 366 -54.69 32.74 12.63
CA SER A 366 -55.27 32.02 13.79
C SER A 366 -55.54 30.49 13.77
N HIS A 367 -55.32 29.89 14.96
CA HIS A 367 -55.96 28.67 15.51
C HIS A 367 -55.70 27.29 14.85
N SER A 368 -55.83 26.13 15.52
CA SER A 368 -55.80 25.73 16.95
C SER A 368 -55.81 24.17 17.09
N GLY A 369 -55.65 23.62 18.30
CA GLY A 369 -55.90 22.20 18.61
C GLY A 369 -54.67 21.28 18.46
N ALA A 370 -54.06 20.64 19.47
CA ALA A 370 -54.48 20.10 20.78
C ALA A 370 -55.38 18.85 20.75
N SER A 371 -54.81 17.66 21.04
CA SER A 371 -55.15 16.89 22.27
C SER A 371 -54.62 15.44 22.35
N ARG A 372 -54.07 15.10 23.55
CA ARG A 372 -54.10 13.78 24.25
C ARG A 372 -53.35 12.60 23.58
N GLY A 373 -52.57 11.75 24.27
CA GLY A 373 -52.63 11.24 25.65
C GLY A 373 -53.29 9.84 25.65
N LYS A 374 -52.85 8.78 26.34
CA LYS A 374 -52.05 8.62 27.58
C LYS A 374 -51.43 7.19 27.69
N VAL A 375 -50.21 7.10 28.21
CA VAL A 375 -49.76 6.30 29.39
C VAL A 375 -50.34 4.88 29.68
N ARG A 376 -49.44 3.87 29.73
CA ARG A 376 -49.26 2.81 30.79
C ARG A 376 -48.15 1.84 30.29
N SER A 377 -46.97 1.69 30.90
CA SER A 377 -46.59 1.14 32.23
C SER A 377 -47.00 -0.33 32.45
N GLY A 378 -46.01 -1.24 32.57
CA GLY A 378 -46.22 -2.65 32.94
C GLY A 378 -44.91 -3.45 32.97
N LYS A 379 -44.53 -3.99 34.13
CA LYS A 379 -43.25 -4.65 34.42
C LYS A 379 -43.51 -6.02 35.03
N ARG A 380 -43.00 -7.13 34.47
CA ARG A 380 -42.68 -8.37 35.23
C ARG A 380 -41.90 -9.44 34.46
N ASN A 381 -41.18 -10.26 35.24
CA ASN A 381 -40.31 -11.36 34.81
C ASN A 381 -41.10 -12.60 34.35
N GLY A 382 -40.46 -13.44 33.53
CA GLY A 382 -40.80 -14.85 33.34
C GLY A 382 -39.55 -15.68 33.00
N ARG A 383 -39.28 -16.74 33.77
CA ARG A 383 -38.31 -17.79 33.44
C ARG A 383 -39.05 -18.92 32.71
N SER A 384 -38.48 -19.46 31.64
CA SER A 384 -38.70 -20.85 31.22
C SER A 384 -37.50 -21.38 30.45
N SER A 385 -37.20 -22.67 30.63
CA SER A 385 -36.05 -23.41 30.12
C SER A 385 -36.37 -24.21 28.84
N SER A 386 -35.38 -24.97 28.35
CA SER A 386 -35.40 -25.89 27.18
C SER A 386 -35.18 -25.22 25.80
N SER A 387 -34.49 -25.83 24.82
CA SER A 387 -33.59 -26.99 24.81
C SER A 387 -32.94 -27.18 23.43
N GLY A 388 -31.69 -27.67 23.38
CA GLY A 388 -31.11 -28.31 22.18
C GLY A 388 -30.49 -27.36 21.15
N GLY A 389 -29.37 -27.75 20.54
CA GLY A 389 -28.70 -27.00 19.47
C GLY A 389 -27.18 -27.09 19.49
N ASP A 390 -26.63 -28.30 19.55
CA ASP A 390 -25.19 -28.54 19.37
C ASP A 390 -24.81 -28.53 17.88
N ARG A 391 -23.67 -27.89 17.56
CA ARG A 391 -22.94 -27.69 16.28
C ARG A 391 -22.16 -26.38 16.46
N GLY A 392 -20.83 -26.34 16.48
CA GLY A 392 -19.89 -27.24 15.81
C GLY A 392 -19.37 -26.55 14.54
N GLU A 393 -18.73 -25.40 14.71
CA GLU A 393 -18.02 -24.72 13.62
C GLU A 393 -16.70 -25.43 13.39
N GLU A 394 -16.68 -26.29 12.38
CA GLU A 394 -15.50 -27.02 11.95
C GLU A 394 -14.65 -26.11 11.05
N PHE A 395 -13.48 -25.72 11.53
CA PHE A 395 -12.46 -25.07 10.71
C PHE A 395 -11.93 -26.11 9.71
N ILE A 396 -12.11 -25.84 8.41
CA ILE A 396 -11.35 -26.50 7.35
C ILE A 396 -10.20 -25.57 6.95
N ILE A 397 -9.03 -26.19 6.77
CA ILE A 397 -7.67 -25.60 6.79
C ILE A 397 -7.31 -24.95 5.46
#